data_AF-A0A2P6M7C5-F1
#
_entry.id   AF-A0A2P6M7C5-F1
#
_cell.length_a   1.000
_cell.length_b   1.000
_cell.length_c   1.000
_cell.angle_alpha   90.00
_cell.angle_beta   90.00
_cell.angle_gamma   90.00
#
_symmetry.space_group_name_H-M   'P 1'
#
loop_
_entity.id
_entity.type
_entity.pdbx_description
1 polymer ?
#
loop_
_entity_poly.entity_id
_entity_poly.type
_entity_poly.pdbx_seq_one_letter_code
_entity_poly.pdbx_strand_id
1 'polypeptide(L)'
;MSDPRAQLTSLREAIVAASPAEAGQWLVMLDAIEKDLAAMVARQQRLQQDVEDAEHARDAANLARMKVMGQLNTLQKSLAAAVPDVPAGQDPQSDAQRRIEWLLSHGGVDPGAAEAAKAAEMEAPMPGRAVLEAVIAGERRFTKAQLEFTIAEAMVLTGWQMTPLELTGKGEPWLAQLVLDNQSASA
;
A
#
# COMPACT_ATOMS: atom_id res chain seq x y z
N MET A 1 -18.05 -20.14 -28.46
CA MET A 1 -16.71 -20.11 -29.10
C MET A 1 -16.28 -21.56 -29.26
N SER A 2 -15.90 -21.99 -30.46
CA SER A 2 -15.44 -23.37 -30.69
C SER A 2 -14.13 -23.63 -29.95
N ASP A 3 -13.92 -24.87 -29.49
CA ASP A 3 -12.69 -25.26 -28.81
C ASP A 3 -11.48 -25.11 -29.77
N PRO A 4 -10.51 -24.24 -29.46
CA PRO A 4 -9.34 -24.03 -30.32
C PRO A 4 -8.51 -25.31 -30.51
N ARG A 5 -8.58 -26.29 -29.59
CA ARG A 5 -7.92 -27.59 -29.78
C ARG A 5 -8.61 -28.40 -30.88
N ALA A 6 -9.94 -28.38 -30.93
CA ALA A 6 -10.70 -29.03 -31.99
C ALA A 6 -10.42 -28.39 -33.37
N GLN A 7 -10.19 -27.08 -33.41
CA GLN A 7 -9.80 -26.37 -34.64
C GLN A 7 -8.39 -26.74 -35.11
N LEU A 8 -7.42 -26.87 -34.20
CA LEU A 8 -6.07 -27.34 -34.52
C LEU A 8 -6.05 -28.78 -35.04
N THR A 9 -6.82 -29.68 -34.41
CA THR A 9 -6.95 -31.06 -34.88
C THR A 9 -7.56 -31.11 -36.29
N SER A 10 -8.62 -30.36 -36.54
CA SER A 10 -9.26 -30.29 -37.85
C SER A 10 -8.33 -29.71 -38.93
N LEU A 11 -7.48 -28.73 -38.58
CA LEU A 11 -6.46 -28.20 -39.49
C LEU A 11 -5.38 -29.23 -39.82
N ARG A 12 -4.90 -29.99 -38.82
CA ARG A 12 -3.91 -31.07 -39.03
C ARG A 12 -4.46 -32.12 -40.00
N GLU A 13 -5.71 -32.54 -39.80
CA GLU A 13 -6.40 -33.50 -40.69
C GLU A 13 -6.53 -32.96 -42.12
N ALA A 14 -6.89 -31.68 -42.28
CA ALA A 14 -7.01 -31.04 -43.59
C ALA A 14 -5.65 -30.95 -44.33
N ILE A 15 -4.56 -30.67 -43.63
CA ILE A 15 -3.20 -30.62 -44.20
C ILE A 15 -2.79 -31.99 -44.75
N VAL A 16 -3.04 -33.06 -43.98
CA VAL A 16 -2.74 -34.44 -44.40
C VAL A 16 -3.60 -34.85 -45.60
N ALA A 17 -4.87 -34.47 -45.62
CA ALA A 17 -5.79 -34.79 -46.72
C ALA A 17 -5.48 -34.05 -48.03
N ALA A 18 -4.94 -32.82 -47.96
CA ALA A 18 -4.71 -31.98 -49.14
C ALA A 18 -3.45 -32.34 -49.94
N SER A 19 -2.35 -32.69 -49.28
CA SER A 19 -1.09 -33.08 -49.97
C SER A 19 -0.21 -33.96 -49.07
N PRO A 20 -0.33 -35.30 -49.14
CA PRO A 20 0.43 -36.21 -48.29
C PRO A 20 1.95 -36.10 -48.44
N ALA A 21 2.44 -35.68 -49.61
CA ALA A 21 3.87 -35.52 -49.89
C ALA A 21 4.49 -34.29 -49.21
N GLU A 22 3.71 -33.22 -49.02
CA GLU A 22 4.18 -31.96 -48.41
C GLU A 22 3.69 -31.79 -46.96
N ALA A 23 2.70 -32.57 -46.53
CA ALA A 23 2.08 -32.50 -45.20
C ALA A 23 3.10 -32.55 -44.06
N GLY A 24 4.19 -33.32 -44.19
CA GLY A 24 5.23 -33.40 -43.17
C GLY A 24 5.87 -32.05 -42.84
N GLN A 25 6.15 -31.24 -43.86
CA GLN A 25 6.80 -29.93 -43.68
C GLN A 25 5.84 -28.91 -43.04
N TRP A 26 4.57 -28.93 -43.46
CA TRP A 26 3.52 -28.09 -42.89
C TRP A 26 3.19 -28.47 -41.44
N LEU A 27 3.16 -29.75 -41.10
CA LEU A 27 2.94 -30.22 -39.72
C LEU A 27 4.09 -29.81 -38.80
N VAL A 28 5.35 -29.91 -39.26
CA VAL A 28 6.52 -29.43 -38.49
C VAL A 28 6.43 -27.93 -38.22
N MET A 29 6.02 -27.14 -39.22
CA MET A 29 5.83 -25.70 -39.03
C MET A 29 4.66 -25.40 -38.08
N LEU A 30 3.57 -26.16 -38.16
CA LEU A 30 2.44 -26.01 -37.25
C LEU A 30 2.83 -26.36 -35.80
N ASP A 31 3.58 -27.44 -35.59
CA ASP A 31 4.11 -27.81 -34.27
C ASP A 31 5.05 -26.72 -33.70
N ALA A 32 5.89 -26.12 -34.55
CA ALA A 32 6.75 -25.02 -34.16
C ALA A 32 5.95 -23.78 -33.73
N ILE A 33 4.94 -23.40 -34.51
CA ILE A 33 4.04 -22.27 -34.18
C ILE A 33 3.28 -22.55 -32.89
N GLU A 34 2.77 -23.77 -32.69
CA GLU A 34 2.06 -24.15 -31.45
C GLU A 34 2.97 -24.02 -30.23
N LYS A 35 4.22 -24.48 -30.33
CA LYS A 35 5.22 -24.36 -29.28
C LYS A 35 5.58 -22.89 -28.97
N ASP A 36 5.78 -22.09 -30.01
CA ASP A 36 6.12 -20.66 -29.85
C ASP A 36 4.96 -19.88 -29.24
N LEU A 37 3.72 -20.17 -29.66
CA LEU A 37 2.52 -19.57 -29.10
C LEU A 37 2.37 -19.94 -27.62
N ALA A 38 2.56 -21.20 -27.25
CA ALA A 38 2.54 -21.63 -25.85
C ALA A 38 3.61 -20.92 -25.01
N ALA A 39 4.82 -20.76 -25.55
CA ALA A 39 5.90 -20.02 -24.89
C ALA A 39 5.57 -18.53 -24.73
N MET A 40 4.94 -17.91 -25.73
CA MET A 40 4.48 -16.51 -25.66
C MET A 40 3.38 -16.33 -24.62
N VAL A 41 2.39 -17.22 -24.54
CA VAL A 41 1.33 -17.18 -23.52
C VAL A 41 1.92 -17.32 -22.12
N ALA A 42 2.83 -18.28 -21.91
CA ALA A 42 3.50 -18.44 -20.61
C ALA A 42 4.34 -17.21 -20.25
N ARG A 43 4.98 -16.56 -21.24
CA ARG A 43 5.70 -15.31 -21.03
C ARG A 43 4.76 -14.16 -20.68
N GLN A 44 3.63 -14.04 -21.36
CA GLN A 44 2.62 -13.02 -21.08
C GLN A 44 2.09 -13.16 -19.65
N GLN A 45 1.75 -14.37 -19.21
CA GLN A 45 1.27 -14.62 -17.86
C GLN A 45 2.31 -14.24 -16.80
N ARG A 46 3.58 -14.59 -17.01
CA ARG A 46 4.67 -14.17 -16.11
C ARG A 46 4.80 -12.65 -16.06
N LEU A 47 4.81 -11.98 -17.21
CA LEU A 47 4.92 -10.52 -17.26
C LEU A 47 3.72 -9.82 -16.62
N GLN A 48 2.52 -10.38 -16.73
CA GLN A 48 1.34 -9.85 -16.04
C GLN A 48 1.52 -9.93 -14.52
N GLN A 49 1.97 -11.08 -14.01
CA GLN A 49 2.27 -11.24 -12.59
C GLN A 49 3.38 -10.28 -12.14
N ASP A 50 4.47 -10.18 -12.91
CA ASP A 50 5.60 -9.29 -12.59
C ASP A 50 5.16 -7.82 -12.51
N VAL A 51 4.23 -7.39 -13.38
CA VAL A 51 3.67 -6.04 -13.36
C VAL A 51 2.81 -5.83 -12.11
N GLU A 52 1.91 -6.77 -11.78
CA GLU A 52 1.08 -6.69 -10.58
C GLU A 52 1.93 -6.62 -9.31
N ASP A 53 2.96 -7.48 -9.21
CA ASP A 53 3.89 -7.49 -8.07
C ASP A 53 4.67 -6.16 -7.97
N ALA A 54 5.13 -5.61 -9.10
CA ALA A 54 5.82 -4.33 -9.15
C ALA A 54 4.92 -3.15 -8.76
N GLU A 55 3.65 -3.17 -9.16
CA GLU A 55 2.66 -2.17 -8.77
C GLU A 55 2.38 -2.22 -7.27
N HIS A 56 2.15 -3.39 -6.70
CA HIS A 56 2.00 -3.57 -5.26
C HIS A 56 3.23 -3.08 -4.48
N ALA A 57 4.44 -3.44 -4.92
CA ALA A 57 5.68 -2.99 -4.29
C ALA A 57 5.84 -1.46 -4.35
N ARG A 58 5.52 -0.85 -5.49
CA ARG A 58 5.54 0.61 -5.66
C ARG A 58 4.54 1.28 -4.72
N ASP A 59 3.33 0.76 -4.62
CA ASP A 59 2.25 1.35 -3.84
C ASP A 59 2.53 1.22 -2.33
N ALA A 60 3.08 0.09 -1.88
CA ALA A 60 3.63 -0.06 -0.52
C ALA A 60 4.70 0.99 -0.22
N ALA A 61 5.68 1.15 -1.13
CA ALA A 61 6.75 2.11 -0.94
C ALA A 61 6.24 3.56 -0.89
N ASN A 62 5.27 3.90 -1.74
CA ASN A 62 4.63 5.22 -1.73
C ASN A 62 3.85 5.46 -0.43
N LEU A 63 3.08 4.48 0.04
CA LEU A 63 2.37 4.58 1.30
C LEU A 63 3.33 4.75 2.48
N ALA A 64 4.43 4.00 2.51
CA ALA A 64 5.47 4.15 3.53
C ALA A 64 6.10 5.55 3.53
N ARG A 65 6.40 6.12 2.35
CA ARG A 65 6.91 7.51 2.25
C ARG A 65 5.89 8.52 2.74
N MET A 66 4.62 8.37 2.34
CA MET A 66 3.54 9.21 2.83
C MET A 66 3.40 9.11 4.35
N LYS A 67 3.56 7.89 4.90
CA LYS A 67 3.54 7.62 6.34
C LYS A 67 4.59 8.46 7.08
N VAL A 68 5.85 8.33 6.67
CA VAL A 68 6.98 9.05 7.27
C VAL A 68 6.79 10.57 7.14
N MET A 69 6.43 11.06 5.96
CA MET A 69 6.22 12.50 5.75
C MET A 69 5.07 13.06 6.59
N GLY A 70 3.98 12.32 6.73
CA GLY A 70 2.85 12.69 7.59
C GLY A 70 3.24 12.75 9.06
N GLN A 71 3.96 11.74 9.55
CA GLN A 71 4.46 11.70 10.93
C GLN A 71 5.43 12.87 11.23
N LEU A 72 6.35 13.16 10.31
CA LEU A 72 7.26 14.30 10.43
C LEU A 72 6.51 15.64 10.52
N ASN A 73 5.48 15.83 9.68
CA ASN A 73 4.67 17.04 9.70
C ASN A 73 3.89 17.18 11.02
N THR A 74 3.28 16.08 11.51
CA THR A 74 2.62 16.06 12.81
C THR A 74 3.59 16.42 13.93
N LEU A 75 4.79 15.82 13.95
CA LEU A 75 5.83 16.16 14.93
C LEU A 75 6.21 17.64 14.88
N GLN A 76 6.42 18.20 13.70
CA GLN A 76 6.76 19.63 13.53
C GLN A 76 5.65 20.54 14.05
N LYS A 77 4.38 20.21 13.77
CA LYS A 77 3.22 20.96 14.28
C LYS A 77 3.10 20.85 15.80
N SER A 78 3.28 19.66 16.37
CA SER A 78 3.26 19.45 17.81
C SER A 78 4.38 20.22 18.51
N LEU A 79 5.60 20.23 17.95
CA LEU A 79 6.71 21.04 18.45
C LEU A 79 6.41 22.55 18.37
N ALA A 80 5.82 23.01 17.26
CA ALA A 80 5.43 24.41 17.10
C ALA A 80 4.34 24.84 18.08
N ALA A 81 3.37 23.95 18.36
CA ALA A 81 2.34 24.19 19.37
C ALA A 81 2.92 24.19 20.79
N ALA A 82 3.87 23.29 21.08
CA ALA A 82 4.58 23.21 22.36
C ALA A 82 5.46 24.44 22.64
N VAL A 83 6.01 25.07 21.58
CA VAL A 83 6.95 26.18 21.67
C VAL A 83 6.58 27.27 20.66
N PRO A 84 5.51 28.05 20.94
CA PRO A 84 5.06 29.11 20.05
C PRO A 84 6.06 30.28 19.98
N ASP A 85 6.88 30.46 21.01
CA ASP A 85 7.84 31.57 21.13
C ASP A 85 9.06 31.42 20.21
N VAL A 86 9.28 30.23 19.64
CA VAL A 86 10.34 30.01 18.64
C VAL A 86 9.75 30.16 17.23
N PRO A 87 10.07 31.26 16.52
CA PRO A 87 9.49 31.56 15.22
C PRO A 87 9.92 30.54 14.17
N ALA A 88 8.98 30.21 13.27
CA ALA A 88 9.26 29.36 12.13
C ALA A 88 10.24 30.05 11.17
N GLY A 89 11.22 29.29 10.69
CA GLY A 89 12.18 29.67 9.66
C GLY A 89 11.83 29.05 8.31
N GLN A 90 12.83 29.01 7.41
CA GLN A 90 12.68 28.39 6.09
C GLN A 90 13.00 26.90 6.07
N ASP A 91 13.73 26.41 7.08
CA ASP A 91 14.08 25.00 7.22
C ASP A 91 13.33 24.37 8.40
N PRO A 92 12.33 23.51 8.13
CA PRO A 92 11.55 22.84 9.17
C PRO A 92 12.37 21.97 10.12
N GLN A 93 13.52 21.44 9.67
CA GLN A 93 14.40 20.63 10.52
C GLN A 93 15.14 21.52 11.52
N SER A 94 15.75 22.61 11.06
CA SER A 94 16.36 23.62 11.94
C SER A 94 15.35 24.21 12.93
N ASP A 95 14.10 24.41 12.50
CA ASP A 95 13.03 24.88 13.40
C ASP A 95 12.74 23.88 14.53
N ALA A 96 12.62 22.59 14.18
CA ALA A 96 12.39 21.54 15.17
C ALA A 96 13.54 21.47 16.19
N GLN A 97 14.79 21.56 15.74
CA GLN A 97 15.96 21.57 16.62
C GLN A 97 15.95 22.76 17.58
N ARG A 98 15.69 23.98 17.07
CA ARG A 98 15.60 25.19 17.91
C ARG A 98 14.49 25.08 18.97
N ARG A 99 13.35 24.48 18.61
CA ARG A 99 12.25 24.22 19.56
C ARG A 99 12.61 23.20 20.63
N ILE A 100 13.33 22.13 20.26
CA ILE A 100 13.84 21.14 21.21
C ILE A 100 14.85 21.79 22.17
N GLU A 101 15.81 22.57 21.66
CA GLU A 101 16.78 23.31 22.47
C GLU A 101 16.09 24.29 23.43
N TRP A 102 15.05 24.98 22.97
CA TRP A 102 14.24 25.84 23.81
C TRP A 102 13.55 25.06 24.94
N LEU A 103 12.92 23.92 24.65
CA LEU A 103 12.28 23.07 25.66
C LEU A 103 13.28 22.56 26.71
N LEU A 104 14.49 22.20 26.29
CA LEU A 104 15.55 21.74 27.20
C LEU A 104 16.04 22.84 28.14
N SER A 105 16.02 24.10 27.68
CA SER A 105 16.54 25.26 28.43
C SER A 105 15.50 25.99 29.27
N HIS A 106 14.22 25.93 28.88
CA HIS A 106 13.12 26.70 29.50
C HIS A 106 12.10 25.82 30.24
N GLY A 107 12.48 24.56 30.51
CA GLY A 107 11.66 23.49 31.09
C GLY A 107 10.41 23.94 31.86
N GLY A 108 9.26 23.75 31.22
CA GLY A 108 7.93 23.91 31.79
C GLY A 108 6.92 23.35 30.80
N VAL A 109 6.08 22.40 31.24
CA VAL A 109 4.98 21.89 30.42
C VAL A 109 3.86 22.91 30.53
N ASP A 110 3.69 23.77 29.53
CA ASP A 110 2.46 24.55 29.41
C ASP A 110 1.30 23.58 29.17
N PRO A 111 0.33 23.46 30.09
CA PRO A 111 -0.81 22.55 29.92
C PRO A 111 -1.63 22.87 28.67
N GLY A 112 -1.71 24.15 28.27
CA GLY A 112 -2.43 24.55 27.05
C GLY A 112 -1.73 24.05 25.79
N ALA A 113 -0.41 24.07 25.78
CA ALA A 113 0.40 23.60 24.67
C ALA A 113 0.38 22.06 24.55
N ALA A 114 0.33 21.34 25.68
CA ALA A 114 0.16 19.88 25.71
C ALA A 114 -1.21 19.44 25.16
N GLU A 115 -2.29 20.11 25.54
CA GLU A 115 -3.63 19.83 25.00
C GLU A 115 -3.73 20.15 23.51
N ALA A 116 -3.12 21.25 23.05
CA ALA A 116 -3.08 21.58 21.62
C ALA A 116 -2.30 20.54 20.79
N ALA A 117 -1.18 20.04 21.30
CA ALA A 117 -0.40 18.98 20.65
C ALA A 117 -1.19 17.66 20.59
N LYS A 118 -1.88 17.30 21.68
CA LYS A 118 -2.74 16.12 21.73
C LYS A 118 -3.92 16.22 20.75
N ALA A 119 -4.58 17.38 20.68
CA ALA A 119 -5.66 17.60 19.73
C ALA A 119 -5.16 17.49 18.27
N ALA A 120 -3.97 18.03 17.96
CA ALA A 120 -3.37 17.92 16.63
C ALA A 120 -3.04 16.47 16.24
N GLU A 121 -2.57 15.64 17.18
CA GLU A 121 -2.31 14.21 16.95
C GLU A 121 -3.62 13.43 16.75
N MET A 122 -4.65 13.73 17.55
CA MET A 122 -5.95 13.03 17.51
C MET A 122 -6.73 13.25 16.21
N GLU A 123 -6.48 14.38 15.53
CA GLU A 123 -7.08 14.76 14.25
C GLU A 123 -6.14 14.56 13.05
N ALA A 124 -4.92 14.07 13.28
CA ALA A 124 -3.98 13.80 12.20
C ALA A 124 -4.60 12.77 11.21
N PRO A 125 -4.41 12.96 9.89
CA PRO A 125 -4.89 12.00 8.88
C PRO A 125 -4.33 10.59 9.08
N MET A 126 -3.17 10.48 9.72
CA MET A 126 -2.56 9.22 10.11
C MET A 126 -2.87 8.96 11.58
N PRO A 127 -3.57 7.87 11.92
CA PRO A 127 -3.88 7.59 13.31
C PRO A 127 -2.59 7.28 14.08
N GLY A 128 -2.30 8.10 15.10
CA GLY A 128 -1.29 7.81 16.09
C GLY A 128 -1.71 6.66 17.01
N ARG A 129 -0.78 6.18 17.83
CA ARG A 129 -1.03 5.06 18.77
C ARG A 129 -2.24 5.30 19.66
N ALA A 130 -2.38 6.51 20.22
CA ALA A 130 -3.52 6.87 21.07
C ALA A 130 -4.86 6.78 20.33
N VAL A 131 -4.89 7.15 19.04
CA VAL A 131 -6.10 7.02 18.20
C VAL A 131 -6.43 5.54 17.98
N LEU A 132 -5.43 4.72 17.65
CA LEU A 132 -5.61 3.28 17.44
C LEU A 132 -6.16 2.60 18.71
N GLU A 133 -5.55 2.86 19.86
CA GLU A 133 -5.97 2.29 21.15
C GLU A 133 -7.41 2.73 21.51
N ALA A 134 -7.77 4.00 21.30
CA ALA A 134 -9.12 4.49 21.56
C ALA A 134 -10.19 3.91 20.61
N VAL A 135 -9.83 3.62 19.35
CA VAL A 135 -10.72 2.92 18.40
C VAL A 135 -10.89 1.45 18.79
N ILE A 136 -9.81 0.77 19.20
CA ILE A 136 -9.86 -0.62 19.70
C ILE A 136 -10.77 -0.72 20.93
N ALA A 137 -10.64 0.24 21.86
CA ALA A 137 -11.46 0.32 23.06
C ALA A 137 -12.93 0.71 22.79
N GLY A 138 -13.27 1.11 21.56
CA GLY A 138 -14.61 1.58 21.19
C GLY A 138 -14.96 2.96 21.74
N GLU A 139 -13.98 3.71 22.25
CA GLU A 139 -14.16 5.05 22.80
C GLU A 139 -14.35 6.11 21.71
N ARG A 140 -13.84 5.83 20.51
CA ARG A 140 -14.01 6.69 19.33
C ARG A 140 -14.09 5.89 18.03
N ARG A 141 -14.39 6.61 16.96
CA ARG A 141 -14.21 6.15 15.58
C ARG A 141 -13.09 6.91 14.88
N PHE A 142 -12.59 6.33 13.80
CA PHE A 142 -11.72 7.03 12.87
C PHE A 142 -12.45 8.19 12.22
N THR A 143 -11.71 9.28 11.97
CA THR A 143 -12.16 10.26 10.98
C THR A 143 -12.10 9.63 9.58
N LYS A 144 -12.76 10.25 8.60
CA LYS A 144 -12.74 9.75 7.21
C LYS A 144 -11.32 9.55 6.68
N ALA A 145 -10.45 10.53 6.89
CA ALA A 145 -9.05 10.47 6.44
C ALA A 145 -8.26 9.35 7.16
N GLN A 146 -8.48 9.19 8.47
CA GLN A 146 -7.86 8.12 9.24
C GLN A 146 -8.33 6.74 8.76
N LEU A 147 -9.62 6.57 8.48
CA LEU A 147 -10.16 5.31 7.98
C LEU A 147 -9.59 4.97 6.60
N GLU A 148 -9.59 5.92 5.66
CA GLU A 148 -9.03 5.73 4.31
C GLU A 148 -7.55 5.33 4.36
N PHE A 149 -6.77 6.00 5.21
CA PHE A 149 -5.37 5.65 5.42
C PHE A 149 -5.21 4.25 6.03
N THR A 150 -5.98 3.94 7.08
CA THR A 150 -5.91 2.65 7.78
C THR A 150 -6.30 1.49 6.87
N ILE A 151 -7.28 1.68 5.98
CA ILE A 151 -7.65 0.68 4.97
C ILE A 151 -6.49 0.46 3.98
N ALA A 152 -5.89 1.53 3.47
CA ALA A 152 -4.75 1.42 2.56
C ALA A 152 -3.55 0.70 3.22
N GLU A 153 -3.28 1.00 4.49
CA GLU A 153 -2.25 0.31 5.27
C GLU A 153 -2.59 -1.16 5.50
N ALA A 154 -3.84 -1.48 5.84
CA ALA A 154 -4.29 -2.85 6.02
C ALA A 154 -4.20 -3.68 4.72
N MET A 155 -4.43 -3.08 3.54
CA MET A 155 -4.20 -3.76 2.26
C MET A 155 -2.75 -4.19 2.10
N VAL A 156 -1.80 -3.30 2.44
CA VAL A 156 -0.36 -3.63 2.38
C VAL A 156 -0.02 -4.73 3.38
N LEU A 157 -0.50 -4.61 4.63
CA LEU A 157 -0.21 -5.57 5.70
C LEU A 157 -0.80 -6.96 5.44
N THR A 158 -1.90 -7.03 4.69
CA THR A 158 -2.50 -8.30 4.26
C THR A 158 -1.96 -8.81 2.93
N GLY A 159 -0.97 -8.14 2.34
CA GLY A 159 -0.39 -8.54 1.06
C GLY A 159 -1.39 -8.50 -0.09
N TRP A 160 -2.29 -7.52 -0.10
CA TRP A 160 -3.36 -7.35 -1.11
C TRP A 160 -4.32 -8.54 -1.23
N GLN A 161 -4.33 -9.46 -0.26
CA GLN A 161 -5.24 -10.60 -0.23
C GLN A 161 -6.69 -10.19 0.07
N MET A 162 -6.89 -8.97 0.60
CA MET A 162 -8.20 -8.42 0.92
C MET A 162 -8.44 -7.11 0.18
N THR A 163 -9.64 -6.97 -0.36
CA THR A 163 -10.12 -5.74 -1.00
C THR A 163 -10.51 -4.69 0.05
N PRO A 164 -10.57 -3.39 -0.30
CA PRO A 164 -11.06 -2.33 0.59
C PRO A 164 -12.44 -2.61 1.20
N LEU A 165 -13.33 -3.25 0.43
CA LEU A 165 -14.69 -3.59 0.88
C LEU A 165 -14.67 -4.68 1.95
N GLU A 166 -13.84 -5.72 1.76
CA GLU A 166 -13.69 -6.80 2.74
C GLU A 166 -13.04 -6.28 4.04
N LEU A 167 -12.05 -5.40 3.91
CA LEU A 167 -11.41 -4.73 5.05
C LEU A 167 -12.40 -3.85 5.82
N THR A 168 -13.23 -3.08 5.12
CA THR A 168 -14.30 -2.28 5.73
C THR A 168 -15.29 -3.18 6.49
N GLY A 169 -15.60 -4.36 5.93
CA GLY A 169 -16.48 -5.35 6.56
C GLY A 169 -15.94 -5.93 7.88
N LYS A 170 -14.63 -5.88 8.13
CA LYS A 170 -14.02 -6.30 9.42
C LYS A 170 -14.25 -5.30 10.55
N GLY A 171 -14.51 -4.03 10.21
CA GLY A 171 -14.75 -2.95 11.15
C GLY A 171 -13.48 -2.24 11.65
N GLU A 172 -13.68 -0.99 12.11
CA GLU A 172 -12.60 -0.09 12.55
C GLU A 172 -11.73 -0.66 13.69
N PRO A 173 -12.27 -1.33 14.73
CA PRO A 173 -11.44 -1.89 15.81
C PRO A 173 -10.46 -2.96 15.33
N TRP A 174 -10.89 -3.80 14.37
CA TRP A 174 -10.03 -4.83 13.79
C TRP A 174 -8.90 -4.21 12.96
N LEU A 175 -9.22 -3.19 12.16
CA LEU A 175 -8.23 -2.44 11.38
C LEU A 175 -7.21 -1.76 12.29
N ALA A 176 -7.68 -1.13 13.37
CA ALA A 176 -6.83 -0.47 14.35
C ALA A 176 -5.87 -1.46 15.04
N GLN A 177 -6.36 -2.64 15.42
CA GLN A 177 -5.54 -3.70 16.00
C GLN A 177 -4.46 -4.19 15.03
N LEU A 178 -4.84 -4.48 13.78
CA LEU A 178 -3.90 -4.94 12.75
C LEU A 178 -2.74 -3.96 12.56
N VAL A 179 -3.05 -2.66 12.47
CA VAL A 179 -2.03 -1.62 12.33
C VAL A 179 -1.17 -1.50 13.59
N LEU A 180 -1.77 -1.52 14.78
CA LEU A 180 -1.04 -1.41 16.04
C LEU A 180 -0.06 -2.57 16.25
N ASP A 181 -0.49 -3.80 15.96
CA ASP A 181 0.34 -5.00 16.07
C ASP A 181 1.59 -4.89 15.18
N ASN A 182 1.42 -4.44 13.94
CA ASN A 182 2.53 -4.30 12.98
C ASN A 182 3.44 -3.10 13.29
N GLN A 183 2.92 -2.03 13.90
CA GLN A 183 3.75 -0.93 14.40
C GLN A 183 4.66 -1.40 15.56
N SER A 184 4.16 -2.26 16.44
CA SER A 184 4.94 -2.78 17.57
C SER A 184 5.98 -3.83 17.17
N ALA A 185 5.74 -4.59 16.10
CA ALA A 185 6.69 -5.57 15.56
C ALA A 185 7.87 -4.95 14.78
N SER A 186 7.77 -3.68 14.39
CA SER A 186 8.79 -2.96 13.62
C SER A 186 9.71 -2.08 14.49
N ALA A 187 9.56 -2.13 15.81
CA ALA A 187 10.36 -1.41 16.81
C ALA A 187 11.37 -2.33 17.50
#